data_AF-A0A2G3E1H5-F1
#
_entry.id   AF-A0A2G3E1H5-F1
#
_cell.length_a   1.000
_cell.length_b   1.000
_cell.length_c   1.000
_cell.angle_alpha   90.00
_cell.angle_beta   90.00
_cell.angle_gamma   90.00
#
_symmetry.space_group_name_H-M   'P 1'
#
loop_
_entity.id
_entity.type
_entity.pdbx_description
1 polymer ?
#
loop_
_entity_poly.entity_id
_entity_poly.type
_entity_poly.pdbx_seq_one_letter_code
_entity_poly.pdbx_strand_id
1 'polypeptide(L)' 'MSQAKVDQYKKEKASRKKTLAKQKVAKRIGKIVAAVVVIALVALGVYKGVDSYYKNLPAETYQVDLSPMSDYISGLSE' A
#
# COMPACT_ATOMS: atom_id res chain seq x y z
N MET A 1 -20.04 56.18 -15.36
CA MET A 1 -19.74 54.79 -14.94
C MET A 1 -19.94 53.88 -16.15
N SER A 2 -18.88 53.29 -16.70
CA SER A 2 -18.96 52.46 -17.90
C SER A 2 -19.14 50.98 -17.53
N GLN A 3 -20.11 50.30 -18.15
CA GLN A 3 -20.42 48.87 -17.97
C GLN A 3 -19.17 47.98 -18.13
N ALA A 4 -18.23 48.39 -18.99
CA ALA A 4 -16.96 47.68 -19.21
C ALA A 4 -16.11 47.53 -17.93
N LYS A 5 -16.13 48.54 -17.05
CA LYS A 5 -15.39 48.51 -15.77
C LYS A 5 -16.06 47.56 -14.77
N VAL A 6 -17.39 47.47 -14.81
CA VAL A 6 -18.18 46.56 -13.96
C VAL A 6 -17.97 45.10 -14.39
N ASP A 7 -17.93 44.83 -15.69
CA ASP A 7 -17.69 43.48 -16.21
C ASP A 7 -16.27 42.96 -15.99
N GLN A 8 -15.25 43.83 -16.12
CA GLN A 8 -13.89 43.45 -15.71
C GLN A 8 -13.83 43.11 -14.22
N TYR A 9 -14.48 43.90 -13.37
CA TYR A 9 -14.51 43.66 -11.92
C TYR A 9 -15.19 42.32 -11.58
N LYS A 10 -16.26 41.96 -12.30
CA LYS A 10 -16.92 40.65 -12.17
C LYS A 10 -16.02 39.51 -12.62
N LYS A 11 -15.29 39.67 -13.73
CA LYS A 11 -14.34 38.67 -14.25
C LYS A 11 -13.16 38.44 -13.31
N GLU A 12 -12.58 39.49 -12.73
CA GLU A 12 -11.49 39.36 -11.74
C GLU A 12 -11.95 38.71 -10.42
N LYS A 13 -13.17 39.02 -9.96
CA LYS A 13 -13.70 38.40 -8.74
C LYS A 13 -14.06 36.93 -8.96
N ALA A 14 -14.50 36.57 -10.15
CA ALA A 14 -14.76 35.19 -10.55
C ALA A 14 -13.46 34.38 -10.74
N SER A 15 -12.42 34.98 -11.32
CA SER A 15 -11.13 34.31 -11.53
C SER A 15 -10.46 33.97 -10.19
N ARG A 16 -10.47 34.88 -9.21
CA ARG A 16 -9.95 34.63 -7.85
C ARG A 16 -10.58 33.41 -7.17
N LYS A 17 -11.90 33.25 -7.27
CA LYS A 17 -12.59 32.10 -6.65
C LYS A 17 -12.16 30.78 -7.29
N LYS A 18 -11.99 30.76 -8.62
CA LYS A 18 -11.55 29.56 -9.35
C LYS A 18 -10.12 29.16 -9.01
N THR A 19 -9.17 30.09 -8.93
CA THR A 19 -7.78 29.77 -8.56
C THR A 19 -7.65 29.31 -7.12
N LEU A 20 -8.36 29.94 -6.18
CA LEU A 20 -8.34 29.53 -4.77
C LEU A 20 -8.94 28.13 -4.56
N ALA A 21 -10.01 27.79 -5.27
CA ALA A 21 -10.60 26.45 -5.22
C ALA A 21 -9.61 25.38 -5.73
N LYS A 22 -8.94 25.64 -6.87
CA LYS A 22 -7.92 24.74 -7.42
C LYS A 22 -6.74 24.54 -6.46
N GLN A 23 -6.25 25.60 -5.82
CA GLN A 23 -5.17 25.48 -4.84
C GLN A 23 -5.56 24.67 -3.60
N LYS A 24 -6.80 24.81 -3.10
CA LYS A 24 -7.29 24.00 -1.96
C LYS A 24 -7.37 22.52 -2.31
N VAL A 25 -7.82 22.19 -3.53
CA VAL A 25 -7.88 20.80 -4.02
C VAL A 25 -6.47 20.24 -4.22
N ALA A 26 -5.56 20.99 -4.84
CA ALA A 26 -4.17 20.57 -5.02
C ALA A 26 -3.47 20.27 -3.69
N LYS A 27 -3.68 21.10 -2.66
CA LYS A 27 -3.16 20.84 -1.30
C LYS A 27 -3.74 19.58 -0.66
N ARG A 28 -5.02 19.26 -0.89
CA ARG A 28 -5.63 18.01 -0.38
C ARG A 28 -5.07 16.78 -1.10
N ILE A 29 -4.96 16.84 -2.43
CA ILE A 29 -4.39 15.75 -3.22
C ILE A 29 -2.94 15.50 -2.80
N GLY A 30 -2.14 16.54 -2.62
CA GLY A 30 -0.76 16.39 -2.13
C GLY A 30 -0.68 15.68 -0.77
N LYS A 31 -1.59 15.99 0.16
CA LYS A 31 -1.67 15.29 1.46
C LYS A 31 -2.07 13.82 1.32
N ILE A 32 -3.01 13.51 0.43
CA ILE A 32 -3.45 12.13 0.17
C ILE A 32 -2.30 11.32 -0.44
N VAL A 33 -1.62 11.87 -1.45
CA VAL A 33 -0.46 11.21 -2.08
C VAL A 33 0.64 10.96 -1.05
N ALA A 34 0.97 11.95 -0.22
CA ALA A 34 1.96 11.77 0.84
C ALA A 34 1.55 10.67 1.85
N ALA A 35 0.28 10.62 2.24
CA ALA A 35 -0.23 9.57 3.13
C ALA A 35 -0.13 8.17 2.49
N VAL A 36 -0.45 8.05 1.19
CA VAL A 36 -0.34 6.78 0.45
C VAL A 36 1.11 6.30 0.40
N VAL A 37 2.07 7.20 0.17
CA VAL A 37 3.50 6.85 0.16
C VAL A 37 3.95 6.32 1.52
N VAL A 38 3.52 6.95 2.62
CA VAL A 38 3.85 6.47 3.98
C VAL A 38 3.26 5.08 4.23
N ILE A 39 2.00 4.85 3.86
CA ILE A 39 1.35 3.54 4.02
C ILE A 39 2.08 2.47 3.21
N ALA A 40 2.50 2.78 1.98
CA ALA A 40 3.24 1.84 1.13
C ALA A 40 4.58 1.44 1.76
N LEU A 41 5.32 2.39 2.35
CA LEU A 41 6.58 2.10 3.05
C LEU A 41 6.36 1.22 4.28
N VAL A 42 5.32 1.49 5.08
CA VAL A 42 4.97 0.67 6.24
C VAL A 42 4.56 -0.74 5.82
N ALA A 43 3.74 -0.88 4.78
CA ALA A 43 3.30 -2.18 4.27
C ALA A 43 4.50 -3.05 3.81
N LEU A 44 5.48 -2.44 3.13
CA LEU A 44 6.71 -3.12 2.74
C LEU A 44 7.55 -3.55 3.95
N GLY A 45 7.70 -2.67 4.95
CA GLY A 45 8.43 -2.97 6.18
C GLY A 45 7.80 -4.12 6.97
N VAL A 46 6.48 -4.10 7.13
CA VAL A 46 5.71 -5.16 7.81
C VAL A 46 5.85 -6.49 7.06
N TYR A 47 5.69 -6.50 5.73
CA TYR A 47 5.83 -7.73 4.95
C TYR A 47 7.22 -8.38 5.13
N LYS A 48 8.30 -7.57 5.06
CA LYS A 48 9.68 -8.03 5.27
C LYS A 48 9.90 -8.55 6.70
N GLY A 49 9.40 -7.84 7.72
CA GLY A 49 9.54 -8.24 9.12
C GLY A 49 8.80 -9.53 9.44
N VAL A 50 7.58 -9.67 8.92
CA VAL A 50 6.74 -10.87 9.08
C VAL A 50 7.37 -12.08 8.37
N ASP A 51 7.81 -11.92 7.11
CA ASP A 51 8.51 -12.98 6.36
C ASP A 51 9.79 -13.45 7.09
N SER A 52 10.57 -12.50 7.63
CA SER A 52 11.75 -12.83 8.44
C SER A 52 11.36 -13.59 9.72
N TYR A 53 10.30 -13.17 10.41
CA TYR A 53 9.84 -13.84 11.63
C TYR A 53 9.43 -15.30 11.35
N TYR A 54 8.62 -15.55 10.32
CA TYR A 54 8.21 -16.90 9.95
C TYR A 54 9.37 -17.78 9.46
N LYS A 55 10.39 -17.20 8.81
CA LYS A 55 11.59 -17.94 8.40
C LYS A 55 12.54 -18.30 9.55
N ASN A 56 12.53 -17.49 10.62
CA ASN A 56 13.34 -17.73 11.81
C ASN A 56 12.62 -18.58 12.87
N LEU A 57 11.36 -18.96 12.65
CA LEU A 57 10.76 -20.02 13.46
C LEU A 57 11.57 -21.30 13.23
N PRO A 58 11.94 -22.03 14.31
CA PRO A 58 12.58 -23.33 14.14
C PRO A 58 11.61 -24.18 13.31
N ALA A 59 12.05 -24.61 12.13
CA ALA A 59 11.27 -25.51 11.31
C ALA A 59 10.94 -26.73 12.19
N GLU A 60 9.66 -26.98 12.44
CA GLU A 60 9.22 -28.21 13.08
C GLU A 60 9.59 -29.34 12.10
N THR A 61 10.79 -29.88 12.27
CA THR A 61 11.23 -31.06 11.55
C THR A 61 10.47 -32.23 12.14
N TYR A 62 9.33 -32.55 11.55
CA TYR A 62 8.61 -33.78 11.85
C TYR A 62 9.51 -34.94 11.40
N GLN A 63 10.13 -35.62 12.36
CA GLN A 63 10.79 -36.89 12.14
C GLN A 63 9.69 -37.91 11.86
N VAL A 64 9.43 -38.17 10.57
CA VAL A 64 8.49 -39.20 10.15
C VAL A 64 9.24 -40.53 10.22
N ASP A 65 8.79 -41.43 11.10
CA ASP A 65 9.31 -42.79 11.15
C ASP A 65 8.86 -43.55 9.89
N LEU A 66 9.84 -43.86 9.02
CA LEU A 66 9.63 -44.59 7.77
C LEU A 66 9.84 -46.10 7.92
N SER A 67 10.15 -46.58 9.13
CA SER A 67 10.27 -48.01 9.45
C SER A 67 9.11 -48.86 8.90
N PRO A 68 7.83 -48.49 9.07
CA PRO A 68 6.72 -49.28 8.51
C PRO A 68 6.66 -49.32 6.98
N MET A 69 7.14 -48.28 6.27
CA MET A 69 7.25 -48.35 4.80
C MET A 69 8.38 -49.29 4.37
N SER A 70 9.49 -49.28 5.10
CA SER A 70 10.63 -50.17 4.84
C SER A 70 10.24 -51.64 5.02
N ASP A 71 9.51 -51.96 6.09
CA ASP A 71 9.03 -53.32 6.36
C ASP A 71 8.05 -53.80 5.27
N TYR A 72 7.16 -52.91 4.81
CA TYR A 72 6.22 -53.24 3.73
C TYR A 72 6.93 -53.54 2.41
N ILE A 73 7.90 -52.72 2.01
CA ILE A 73 8.67 -52.95 0.78
C ILE A 73 9.47 -54.26 0.88
N SER A 74 10.05 -54.53 2.06
CA SER A 74 10.83 -55.76 2.28
C SER A 74 9.96 -57.01 2.21
N GLY A 75 8.76 -56.99 2.81
CA GLY A 75 7.81 -58.10 2.73
C GLY A 75 7.15 -58.28 1.35
N LEU A 76 7.28 -57.31 0.45
CA LEU A 76 6.87 -57.45 -0.96
C LEU A 76 7.97 -58.05 -1.85
N SER A 77 9.23 -57.95 -1.41
CA SER A 77 10.40 -58.48 -2.12
C SER A 77 10.77 -59.92 -1.73
N GLU A 78 10.07 -60.47 -0.74
CA GLU A 78 10.14 -61.86 -0.29
C GLU A 78 8.96 -62.67 -0.88
#